data_AF-A0A9X3XAW9-F1
#
_entry.id   AF-A0A9X3XAW9-F1
#
_cell.length_a   1.000
_cell.length_b   1.000
_cell.length_c   1.000
_cell.angle_alpha   90.00
_cell.angle_beta   90.00
_cell.angle_gamma   90.00
#
_symmetry.space_group_name_H-M   'P 1'
#
loop_
_entity.id
_entity.type
_entity.pdbx_description
1 polymer ?
#
loop_
_entity_poly.entity_id
_entity_poly.type
_entity_poly.pdbx_seq_one_letter_code
_entity_poly.pdbx_strand_id
1 'polypeptide(L)'
;MSLQELADAGALSKGHLSNIEHGLATITIDTVEHIAAALGVSPFCVITFPTDDELNRIADLARKLSKGDHRKLRKVLEERTTHEPPASGVVRRT
;
A
#
# COMPACT_ATOMS: atom_id res chain seq x y z
N MET A 1 -3.36 15.68 -12.27
CA MET A 1 -4.76 15.36 -11.95
C MET A 1 -5.20 16.26 -10.81
N SER A 2 -6.30 16.97 -10.96
CA SER A 2 -6.97 17.74 -9.91
C SER A 2 -7.89 16.84 -9.08
N LEU A 3 -8.32 17.31 -7.90
CA LEU A 3 -9.32 16.60 -7.08
C LEU A 3 -10.63 16.32 -7.82
N GLN A 4 -11.05 17.22 -8.72
CA GLN A 4 -12.26 16.99 -9.52
C GLN A 4 -12.02 15.89 -10.54
N GLU A 5 -10.89 15.90 -11.24
CA GLU A 5 -10.54 14.84 -12.20
C GLU A 5 -10.41 13.47 -11.52
N LEU A 6 -9.90 13.42 -10.29
CA LEU A 6 -9.83 12.18 -9.50
C LEU A 6 -11.21 11.70 -9.07
N ALA A 7 -12.07 12.62 -8.62
CA ALA A 7 -13.45 12.32 -8.25
C ALA A 7 -14.21 11.69 -9.43
N ASP A 8 -14.10 12.31 -10.60
CA ASP A 8 -14.76 11.85 -11.82
C ASP A 8 -14.21 10.50 -12.27
N ALA A 9 -12.89 10.30 -12.23
CA ALA A 9 -12.25 9.04 -12.62
C ALA A 9 -12.53 7.87 -11.65
N GLY A 10 -12.71 8.17 -10.36
CA GLY A 10 -12.94 7.17 -9.32
C GLY A 10 -14.41 6.93 -8.97
N ALA A 11 -15.36 7.62 -9.63
CA ALA A 11 -16.77 7.65 -9.24
C ALA A 11 -16.98 8.03 -7.74
N LEU A 12 -16.16 8.96 -7.25
CA LEU A 12 -16.18 9.48 -5.89
C LEU A 12 -16.67 10.93 -5.90
N SER A 13 -17.04 11.48 -4.74
CA SER A 13 -17.34 12.91 -4.66
C SER A 13 -16.09 13.71 -4.32
N LYS A 14 -15.91 14.86 -4.99
CA LYS A 14 -14.81 15.80 -4.71
C LYS A 14 -14.78 16.23 -3.24
N GLY A 15 -15.95 16.47 -2.64
CA GLY A 15 -16.06 16.83 -1.22
C GLY A 15 -15.55 15.72 -0.29
N HIS A 16 -15.88 14.46 -0.60
CA HIS A 16 -15.38 13.33 0.16
C HIS A 16 -13.86 13.18 0.01
N LEU A 17 -13.32 13.27 -1.21
CA LEU A 17 -11.86 13.26 -1.43
C LEU A 17 -11.15 14.39 -0.69
N SER A 18 -11.73 15.59 -0.67
CA SER A 18 -11.17 16.70 0.09
C SER A 18 -11.17 16.42 1.60
N ASN A 19 -12.23 15.84 2.16
CA ASN A 19 -12.24 15.43 3.56
C ASN A 19 -11.18 14.36 3.85
N ILE A 20 -10.95 13.43 2.93
CA ILE A 20 -9.91 12.40 3.06
C ILE A 20 -8.51 13.04 3.13
N GLU A 21 -8.17 13.94 2.20
CA GLU A 21 -6.86 14.61 2.17
C GLU A 21 -6.55 15.42 3.43
N HIS A 22 -7.58 15.98 4.07
CA HIS A 22 -7.45 16.74 5.31
C HIS A 22 -7.56 15.87 6.58
N GLY A 23 -7.69 14.54 6.44
CA GLY A 23 -7.84 13.63 7.58
C GLY A 23 -9.19 13.75 8.31
N LEU A 24 -10.21 14.28 7.65
CA LEU A 24 -11.56 14.52 8.18
C LEU A 24 -12.56 13.39 7.85
N ALA A 25 -12.11 12.35 7.14
CA ALA A 25 -12.93 11.20 6.79
C ALA A 25 -12.22 9.88 7.14
N THR A 26 -12.98 8.96 7.73
CA THR A 26 -12.62 7.54 7.76
C THR A 26 -13.18 6.88 6.51
N ILE A 27 -12.37 6.07 5.84
CA ILE A 27 -12.72 5.43 4.56
C ILE A 27 -12.70 3.92 4.65
N THR A 28 -13.44 3.28 3.74
CA THR A 28 -13.40 1.83 3.55
C THR A 28 -12.24 1.44 2.63
N ILE A 29 -11.89 0.15 2.61
CA ILE A 29 -10.93 -0.40 1.64
C ILE A 29 -11.43 -0.21 0.20
N ASP A 30 -12.74 -0.32 -0.04
CA ASP A 30 -13.36 -0.06 -1.35
C ASP A 30 -13.06 1.37 -1.87
N THR A 31 -13.14 2.37 -0.99
CA THR A 31 -12.74 3.75 -1.34
C THR A 31 -11.25 3.83 -1.69
N VAL A 32 -10.37 3.12 -0.98
CA VAL A 32 -8.94 3.05 -1.29
C VAL A 32 -8.71 2.44 -2.67
N GLU A 33 -9.44 1.37 -3.01
CA GLU A 33 -9.36 0.72 -4.32
C GLU A 33 -9.82 1.65 -5.46
N HIS A 34 -10.93 2.38 -5.28
CA HIS A 34 -11.39 3.36 -6.27
C HIS A 34 -10.37 4.49 -6.49
N ILE A 35 -9.78 5.02 -5.42
CA ILE A 35 -8.72 6.05 -5.52
C ILE A 35 -7.50 5.49 -6.26
N ALA A 36 -7.04 4.29 -5.88
CA ALA A 36 -5.87 3.66 -6.48
C ALA A 36 -6.06 3.35 -7.96
N ALA A 37 -7.22 2.80 -8.33
CA ALA A 37 -7.58 2.49 -9.70
C ALA A 37 -7.61 3.76 -10.57
N ALA A 38 -8.23 4.84 -10.07
CA ALA A 38 -8.29 6.12 -10.77
C ALA A 38 -6.90 6.76 -10.97
N LEU A 39 -5.98 6.55 -10.03
CA LEU A 39 -4.59 7.00 -10.11
C LEU A 39 -3.68 6.06 -10.91
N GLY A 40 -4.15 4.86 -11.27
CA GLY A 40 -3.35 3.84 -11.95
C GLY A 40 -2.21 3.27 -11.08
N VAL A 41 -2.41 3.21 -9.76
CA VAL A 41 -1.43 2.68 -8.80
C VAL A 41 -2.01 1.52 -8.00
N SER A 42 -1.15 0.80 -7.26
CA SER A 42 -1.61 -0.21 -6.30
C SER A 42 -2.28 0.48 -5.09
N PRO A 43 -3.35 -0.10 -4.49
CA PRO A 43 -3.93 0.38 -3.22
C PRO A 43 -2.89 0.60 -2.11
N PHE A 44 -1.83 -0.22 -2.12
CA PHE A 44 -0.69 -0.08 -1.22
C PHE A 44 -0.04 1.32 -1.29
N CYS A 45 0.00 1.94 -2.47
CA CYS A 45 0.57 3.28 -2.66
C CYS A 45 -0.29 4.40 -2.07
N VAL A 46 -1.56 4.13 -1.74
CA VAL A 46 -2.50 5.11 -1.17
C VAL A 46 -2.42 5.13 0.36
N ILE A 47 -2.01 4.02 0.98
CA ILE A 47 -2.03 3.82 2.44
C ILE A 47 -0.64 3.84 3.10
N THR A 48 0.44 3.95 2.31
CA THR A 48 1.83 3.96 2.80
C THR A 48 2.37 5.39 2.87
N PHE A 49 2.84 5.79 4.04
CA PHE A 49 3.44 7.12 4.27
C PHE A 49 4.89 6.98 4.78
N PRO A 50 5.91 7.41 4.01
CA PRO A 50 7.31 7.17 4.35
C PRO A 50 7.78 7.84 5.65
N THR A 51 7.00 8.76 6.21
CA THR A 51 7.31 9.44 7.47
C THR A 51 6.99 8.61 8.70
N ASP A 52 6.14 7.59 8.58
CA ASP A 52 5.53 6.93 9.73
C ASP A 52 6.46 5.88 10.36
N ASP A 53 7.01 4.97 9.55
CA ASP A 53 7.89 3.90 10.04
C ASP A 53 8.83 3.33 8.96
N GLU A 54 9.74 2.43 9.38
CA GLU A 54 10.74 1.81 8.51
C GLU A 54 10.15 0.93 7.40
N LEU A 55 9.06 0.21 7.65
CA LEU A 55 8.39 -0.57 6.60
C LEU A 55 7.80 0.35 5.53
N ASN A 56 7.21 1.47 5.94
CA ASN A 56 6.69 2.47 5.01
C ASN A 56 7.80 3.16 4.21
N ARG A 57 8.97 3.39 4.80
CA ARG A 57 10.17 3.87 4.08
C ARG A 57 10.66 2.85 3.05
N ILE A 58 10.75 1.58 3.44
CA ILE A 58 11.13 0.49 2.52
C ILE A 58 10.16 0.43 1.35
N ALA A 59 8.86 0.55 1.62
CA ALA A 59 7.82 0.57 0.60
C ALA A 59 7.95 1.74 -0.39
N ASP A 60 8.21 2.96 0.10
CA ASP A 60 8.43 4.12 -0.77
C ASP A 60 9.71 3.98 -1.62
N LEU A 61 10.80 3.48 -1.04
CA LEU A 61 12.02 3.16 -1.78
C LEU A 61 11.77 2.09 -2.83
N ALA A 62 11.08 1.01 -2.46
CA ALA A 62 10.75 -0.09 -3.37
C ALA A 62 9.99 0.45 -4.58
N ARG A 63 8.95 1.28 -4.39
CA ARG A 63 8.13 1.84 -5.48
C ARG A 63 8.91 2.66 -6.52
N LYS A 64 10.04 3.25 -6.14
CA LYS A 64 10.89 4.07 -7.04
C LYS A 64 11.83 3.21 -7.91
N LEU A 65 11.93 1.92 -7.65
CA LEU A 65 12.83 1.02 -8.37
C LEU A 65 12.32 0.68 -9.77
N SER A 66 13.25 0.30 -10.64
CA SER A 66 12.92 -0.27 -11.95
C SER A 66 12.26 -1.65 -11.79
N LYS A 67 11.53 -2.13 -12.81
CA LYS A 67 10.97 -3.50 -12.82
C LYS A 67 12.05 -4.58 -12.62
N GLY A 68 13.26 -4.36 -13.14
CA GLY A 68 14.38 -5.28 -12.96
C GLY A 68 14.88 -5.31 -11.50
N ASP A 69 14.91 -4.15 -10.86
CA ASP A 69 15.36 -4.04 -9.46
C ASP A 69 14.30 -4.51 -8.48
N HIS A 70 13.00 -4.33 -8.77
CA HIS A 70 11.93 -5.01 -8.02
C HIS A 70 12.14 -6.53 -7.99
N ARG A 71 12.53 -7.14 -9.12
CA ARG A 71 12.77 -8.58 -9.19
C ARG A 71 13.95 -9.01 -8.32
N LYS A 72 15.04 -8.23 -8.31
CA LYS A 72 16.21 -8.48 -7.45
C LYS A 72 15.86 -8.32 -5.98
N LEU A 73 15.16 -7.23 -5.63
CA LEU A 73 14.70 -6.97 -4.26
C LEU A 73 13.84 -8.12 -3.74
N ARG A 74 12.85 -8.57 -4.52
CA ARG A 74 12.02 -9.73 -4.16
C ARG A 74 12.88 -10.97 -3.88
N LYS A 75 13.85 -11.31 -4.73
CA LYS A 75 14.74 -12.47 -4.54
C LYS A 75 15.54 -12.36 -3.24
N VAL A 76 16.12 -11.19 -2.94
CA VAL A 76 16.86 -10.95 -1.69
C VAL A 76 15.95 -11.11 -0.46
N LEU A 77 14.72 -10.61 -0.53
CA LEU A 77 13.75 -10.74 0.57
C LEU A 77 13.31 -12.21 0.74
N GLU A 78 13.06 -12.94 -0.34
CA GLU A 78 12.73 -14.38 -0.30
C GLU A 78 13.84 -15.19 0.37
N GLU A 79 15.11 -14.95 0.02
CA GLU A 79 16.27 -15.64 0.62
C GLU A 79 16.41 -15.38 2.14
N ARG A 80 16.00 -14.20 2.60
CA ARG A 80 16.06 -13.81 4.02
C ARG A 80 14.83 -14.24 4.83
N THR A 81 13.69 -14.45 4.18
CA THR A 81 12.43 -14.85 4.82
C THR A 81 12.25 -16.36 4.86
N THR A 82 12.89 -17.11 3.97
CA THR A 82 12.92 -18.59 3.98
C THR A 82 13.76 -19.21 5.12
N HIS A 83 14.33 -18.39 6.00
CA HIS A 83 15.02 -18.83 7.21
C HIS A 83 14.21 -18.58 8.49
N GLU A 84 12.88 -18.60 8.42
CA GLU A 84 12.05 -18.79 9.62
C GLU A 84 12.28 -20.23 10.13
N PRO A 85 12.87 -20.43 11.33
CA PRO A 85 12.96 -21.78 11.89
C PRO A 85 11.54 -22.33 12.02
N PRO A 86 11.29 -23.61 11.71
CA PRO A 86 9.94 -24.16 11.75
C PRO A 86 9.32 -23.87 13.11
N ALA A 87 8.14 -23.24 13.11
CA ALA A 87 7.42 -22.88 14.32
C ALA A 87 7.46 -24.06 15.30
N SER A 88 8.17 -23.88 16.42
CA SER A 88 8.25 -24.85 17.50
C SER A 88 6.85 -25.34 17.80
N GLY A 89 6.65 -26.65 17.63
CA GLY A 89 5.34 -27.28 17.59
C GLY A 89 4.42 -26.78 18.69
N VAL A 90 3.31 -26.15 18.29
CA VAL A 90 2.14 -26.03 19.15
C VAL A 90 1.63 -27.45 19.36
N VAL A 91 2.07 -28.07 20.45
CA VAL A 91 1.44 -29.25 21.02
C VAL A 91 -0.03 -28.88 21.23
N ARG A 92 -0.89 -29.40 20.36
CA ARG A 92 -2.34 -29.41 20.62
C ARG A 92 -2.54 -30.30 21.84
N ARG A 93 -2.63 -29.69 23.02
CA ARG A 93 -3.21 -30.34 24.18
C ARG A 93 -4.70 -30.51 23.88
N THR A 94 -5.07 -31.79 23.77
CA THR A 94 -6.42 -32.34 23.71
C THR A 94 -7.30 -31.83 24.83
#